data_AF-A0A359HLK8-F1
#
_entry.id   AF-A0A359HLK8-F1
#
_cell.length_a   1.000
_cell.length_b   1.000
_cell.length_c   1.000
_cell.angle_alpha   90.00
_cell.angle_beta   90.00
_cell.angle_gamma   90.00
#
_symmetry.space_group_name_H-M   'P 1'
#
loop_
_entity.id
_entity.type
_entity.pdbx_description
1 polymer ?
#
loop_
_entity_poly.entity_id
_entity_poly.type
_entity_poly.pdbx_seq_one_letter_code
_entity_poly.pdbx_strand_id
1 'polypeptide(L)'
;MNKPRLFAIIHNPNWLPLVIISMALLFVTGVSLACNAPADSSDTKTTTEMDGNQALKETQVALNLEATQIALQSGLPESQTQTAQAATQITIEDQATLNAQIATQAAQPTDSPPPTNTVEVPVSEPPAAQPTTEPSAVAQPSDIDALIQDSKILLFENVTKIPLPRYIKQALDNLGLSRNYVDTKDAIGTFKAELLSGTDWDLVLVGVEARSSIEGEFFDYFNEQVNKGTGLVLEIWDLDEIAGAKATSFLSSCGVKVQSDWYDPPLTARSIWWLYGESPVFHEPNEGMSLVNYNPYWAGDAGDLLKISNGSDAVMLAGTYAQEKNSYGVLASCHENRVIIQTYSSHDYRQDDVVRLWENFIYNTLQAHFEYEAR
;
A
#
# COMPACT_ATOMS: atom_id res chain seq x y z
N MET A 1 68.10 -5.06 25.30
CA MET A 1 68.59 -4.76 26.68
C MET A 1 68.62 -3.24 26.86
N ASN A 2 68.08 -2.77 28.00
CA ASN A 2 68.11 -1.42 28.58
C ASN A 2 67.39 -0.22 27.92
N LYS A 3 66.11 -0.07 28.33
CA LYS A 3 65.39 1.07 28.96
C LYS A 3 65.73 2.57 28.64
N PRO A 4 64.73 3.46 28.83
CA PRO A 4 64.50 4.69 28.06
C PRO A 4 64.98 5.98 28.75
N ARG A 5 64.93 7.12 28.03
CA ARG A 5 65.05 8.47 28.60
C ARG A 5 63.73 9.22 28.52
N LEU A 6 63.38 9.83 29.65
CA LEU A 6 62.23 10.70 29.91
C LEU A 6 62.65 12.18 29.86
N PHE A 7 61.64 13.06 29.74
CA PHE A 7 61.52 14.49 30.08
C PHE A 7 61.87 15.60 29.06
N ALA A 8 60.81 16.30 28.62
CA ALA A 8 60.50 17.72 28.89
C ALA A 8 59.16 18.06 28.15
N ILE A 9 57.99 18.16 28.78
CA ILE A 9 57.40 19.26 29.58
C ILE A 9 57.76 20.67 29.07
N ILE A 10 56.81 21.29 28.34
CA ILE A 10 56.59 22.74 28.33
C ILE A 10 55.12 22.98 28.74
N HIS A 11 54.95 23.77 29.78
CA HIS A 11 53.69 24.33 30.29
C HIS A 11 53.18 25.44 29.36
N ASN A 12 51.86 25.64 29.23
CA ASN A 12 51.04 26.61 29.98
C ASN A 12 49.66 26.82 29.27
N PRO A 13 48.66 27.52 29.85
CA PRO A 13 47.45 26.88 30.34
C PRO A 13 46.15 27.56 29.82
N ASN A 14 45.00 26.93 30.01
CA ASN A 14 43.83 27.62 30.57
C ASN A 14 42.78 26.59 31.00
N TRP A 15 42.58 26.53 32.31
CA TRP A 15 41.57 25.76 33.00
C TRP A 15 40.19 26.47 32.94
N LEU A 16 39.15 25.68 32.59
CA LEU A 16 37.87 25.41 33.31
C LEU A 16 37.54 26.22 34.60
N PRO A 17 36.30 26.11 35.21
CA PRO A 17 34.92 25.79 34.75
C PRO A 17 33.79 26.57 35.53
N LEU A 18 32.57 25.99 35.60
CA LEU A 18 31.42 26.22 36.53
C LEU A 18 30.41 27.33 36.13
N VAL A 19 29.07 27.27 36.30
CA VAL A 19 28.04 26.27 36.67
C VAL A 19 26.68 27.03 36.76
N ILE A 20 25.53 26.34 36.64
CA ILE A 20 24.14 26.78 36.95
C ILE A 20 23.44 27.73 35.94
N ILE A 21 22.32 27.28 35.33
CA ILE A 21 20.93 27.73 35.64
C ILE A 21 19.94 26.72 35.02
N SER A 22 19.02 26.25 35.87
CA SER A 22 17.91 25.34 35.61
C SER A 22 16.66 26.02 35.02
N MET A 23 15.75 25.18 34.50
CA MET A 23 14.28 25.34 34.45
C MET A 23 13.65 26.47 33.62
N ALA A 24 12.90 26.08 32.58
CA ALA A 24 11.50 26.51 32.40
C ALA A 24 10.73 25.52 31.51
N LEU A 25 9.89 24.73 32.17
CA LEU A 25 8.85 23.87 31.62
C LEU A 25 7.52 24.66 31.65
N LEU A 26 6.62 24.41 30.69
CA LEU A 26 5.17 24.64 30.73
C LEU A 26 4.64 26.08 30.84
N PHE A 27 3.99 26.56 29.77
CA PHE A 27 2.67 27.19 29.86
C PHE A 27 1.84 26.87 28.61
N VAL A 28 0.97 25.87 28.76
CA VAL A 28 -0.23 25.67 27.95
C VAL A 28 -1.32 26.51 28.59
N THR A 29 -1.93 27.42 27.82
CA THR A 29 -3.24 28.00 28.16
C THR A 29 -4.12 27.95 26.93
N GLY A 30 -5.16 27.11 27.01
CA GLY A 30 -6.27 27.08 26.07
C GLY A 30 -7.45 27.95 26.53
N VAL A 31 -8.28 28.27 25.53
CA VAL A 31 -9.69 28.68 25.57
C VAL A 31 -9.91 30.13 26.06
N SER A 32 -10.40 31.06 25.24
CA SER A 32 -11.83 31.15 24.87
C SER A 32 -12.05 32.09 23.68
N LEU A 33 -12.61 31.61 22.56
CA LEU A 33 -13.37 32.48 21.65
C LEU A 33 -14.83 32.07 21.71
N ALA A 34 -15.66 33.01 22.15
CA ALA A 34 -17.10 32.88 22.19
C ALA A 34 -17.68 33.05 20.77
N CYS A 35 -18.48 32.08 20.33
CA CYS A 35 -19.37 32.24 19.18
C CYS A 35 -20.49 33.21 19.55
N ASN A 36 -20.70 34.21 18.70
CA ASN A 36 -21.88 35.06 18.70
C ASN A 36 -22.76 34.60 17.52
N ALA A 37 -23.90 33.97 17.79
CA ALA A 37 -24.88 33.61 16.78
C ALA A 37 -26.10 34.53 16.91
N PRO A 38 -26.60 35.14 15.83
CA PRO A 38 -28.00 35.49 15.74
C PRO A 38 -28.78 34.25 15.29
N ALA A 39 -29.78 33.90 16.09
CA ALA A 39 -30.83 32.98 15.70
C ALA A 39 -31.70 33.65 14.63
N ASP A 40 -31.96 32.97 13.51
CA ASP A 40 -33.24 33.11 12.84
C ASP A 40 -33.72 31.76 12.30
N SER A 41 -34.96 31.45 12.65
CA SER A 41 -35.65 30.20 12.40
C SER A 41 -36.34 30.21 11.05
N SER A 42 -36.17 29.15 10.25
CA SER A 42 -37.26 28.62 9.43
C SER A 42 -37.01 27.17 9.02
N ASP A 43 -38.06 26.36 9.22
CA ASP A 43 -38.20 24.98 8.79
C ASP A 43 -37.79 24.76 7.33
N THR A 44 -36.97 23.74 7.06
CA THR A 44 -37.21 22.77 5.97
C THR A 44 -36.36 21.53 6.24
N LYS A 45 -37.03 20.41 6.49
CA LYS A 45 -36.48 19.06 6.46
C LYS A 45 -36.15 18.74 5.00
N THR A 46 -34.89 18.51 4.62
CA THR A 46 -34.31 17.58 3.59
C THR A 46 -32.89 18.07 3.21
N THR A 47 -31.94 17.14 2.99
CA THR A 47 -30.54 17.31 2.46
C THR A 47 -29.55 18.15 3.27
N THR A 48 -28.79 17.53 4.20
CA THR A 48 -27.64 18.17 4.89
C THR A 48 -26.42 17.24 5.08
N GLU A 49 -26.20 16.27 4.19
CA GLU A 49 -24.95 15.45 4.21
C GLU A 49 -24.06 15.63 2.98
N MET A 50 -24.54 16.23 1.88
CA MET A 50 -23.69 16.52 0.70
C MET A 50 -22.96 17.86 0.77
N ASP A 51 -23.47 18.86 1.50
CA ASP A 51 -22.92 20.23 1.50
C ASP A 51 -21.71 20.37 2.44
N GLY A 52 -21.73 19.69 3.59
CA GLY A 52 -20.64 19.74 4.57
C GLY A 52 -19.31 19.17 4.06
N ASN A 53 -19.36 18.18 3.16
CA ASN A 53 -18.18 17.54 2.62
C ASN A 53 -17.49 18.41 1.55
N GLN A 54 -18.24 19.26 0.85
CA GLN A 54 -17.68 20.22 -0.10
C GLN A 54 -17.09 21.43 0.63
N ALA A 55 -17.78 21.96 1.65
CA ALA A 55 -17.27 23.03 2.49
C ALA A 55 -15.96 22.65 3.22
N LEU A 56 -15.83 21.41 3.71
CA LEU A 56 -14.60 20.90 4.34
C LEU A 56 -13.43 20.79 3.34
N LYS A 57 -13.71 20.42 2.09
CA LYS A 57 -12.69 20.31 1.02
C LYS A 57 -12.22 21.67 0.52
N GLU A 58 -13.14 22.60 0.33
CA GLU A 58 -12.81 24.00 0.01
C GLU A 58 -11.98 24.64 1.14
N THR A 59 -12.30 24.31 2.40
CA THR A 59 -11.51 24.71 3.58
C THR A 59 -10.09 24.11 3.55
N GLN A 60 -9.94 22.84 3.17
CA GLN A 60 -8.62 22.19 3.06
C GLN A 60 -7.74 22.81 1.96
N VAL A 61 -8.33 23.16 0.81
CA VAL A 61 -7.62 23.87 -0.27
C VAL A 61 -7.16 25.25 0.20
N ALA A 62 -8.04 25.99 0.90
CA ALA A 62 -7.69 27.31 1.45
C ALA A 62 -6.55 27.22 2.47
N LEU A 63 -6.55 26.22 3.36
CA LEU A 63 -5.49 25.95 4.33
C LEU A 63 -4.14 25.64 3.65
N ASN A 64 -4.13 24.84 2.59
CA ASN A 64 -2.89 24.49 1.88
C ASN A 64 -2.32 25.70 1.10
N LEU A 65 -3.19 26.55 0.54
CA LEU A 65 -2.79 27.82 -0.07
C LEU A 65 -2.22 28.80 0.97
N GLU A 66 -2.85 28.90 2.15
CA GLU A 66 -2.36 29.74 3.24
C GLU A 66 -1.01 29.25 3.77
N ALA A 67 -0.84 27.94 3.96
CA ALA A 67 0.43 27.34 4.34
C ALA A 67 1.55 27.61 3.33
N THR A 68 1.24 27.55 2.03
CA THR A 68 2.19 27.89 0.96
C THR A 68 2.55 29.38 0.96
N GLN A 69 1.57 30.25 1.18
CA GLN A 69 1.78 31.68 1.29
C GLN A 69 2.67 32.04 2.49
N ILE A 70 2.47 31.37 3.63
CA ILE A 70 3.32 31.49 4.82
C ILE A 70 4.73 31.01 4.49
N ALA A 71 4.90 29.87 3.81
CA ALA A 71 6.21 29.34 3.45
C ALA A 71 7.00 30.26 2.49
N LEU A 72 6.31 30.92 1.57
CA LEU A 72 6.91 31.92 0.67
C LEU A 72 7.32 33.21 1.39
N GLN A 73 6.55 33.65 2.40
CA GLN A 73 6.83 34.88 3.15
C GLN A 73 7.85 34.71 4.28
N SER A 74 8.00 33.51 4.82
CA SER A 74 8.88 33.23 5.97
C SER A 74 10.34 32.97 5.57
N GLY A 75 10.69 33.01 4.27
CA GLY A 75 12.07 32.86 3.80
C GLY A 75 12.68 31.50 4.10
N LEU A 76 11.83 30.46 4.18
CA LEU A 76 12.26 29.09 4.42
C LEU A 76 13.16 28.58 3.28
N PRO A 77 14.00 27.57 3.53
CA PRO A 77 14.86 26.96 2.50
C PRO A 77 14.03 26.53 1.28
N GLU A 78 14.56 26.71 0.07
CA GLU A 78 13.86 26.41 -1.19
C GLU A 78 13.24 25.01 -1.23
N SER A 79 13.87 24.02 -0.58
CA SER A 79 13.31 22.66 -0.52
C SER A 79 11.98 22.60 0.23
N GLN A 80 11.82 23.34 1.32
CA GLN A 80 10.58 23.36 2.10
C GLN A 80 9.48 24.16 1.38
N THR A 81 9.87 25.22 0.66
CA THR A 81 8.94 25.96 -0.21
C THR A 81 8.46 25.08 -1.37
N GLN A 82 9.34 24.28 -1.98
CA GLN A 82 8.98 23.33 -3.03
C GLN A 82 8.08 22.20 -2.50
N THR A 83 8.33 21.66 -1.31
CA THR A 83 7.46 20.65 -0.70
C THR A 83 6.06 21.21 -0.41
N ALA A 84 5.95 22.44 0.10
CA ALA A 84 4.66 23.09 0.35
C ALA A 84 3.90 23.39 -0.96
N GLN A 85 4.61 23.81 -2.01
CA GLN A 85 4.05 24.02 -3.34
C GLN A 85 3.58 22.70 -3.97
N ALA A 86 4.37 21.63 -3.86
CA ALA A 86 4.00 20.30 -4.36
C ALA A 86 2.76 19.74 -3.65
N ALA A 87 2.69 19.85 -2.32
CA ALA A 87 1.51 19.43 -1.55
C ALA A 87 0.24 20.19 -1.96
N THR A 88 0.37 21.48 -2.27
CA THR A 88 -0.74 22.31 -2.75
C THR A 88 -1.17 21.92 -4.16
N GLN A 89 -0.20 21.68 -5.05
CA GLN A 89 -0.44 21.24 -6.42
C GLN A 89 -1.17 19.90 -6.46
N ILE A 90 -0.72 18.93 -5.66
CA ILE A 90 -1.37 17.61 -5.51
C ILE A 90 -2.81 17.77 -5.00
N THR A 91 -3.07 18.66 -4.04
CA THR A 91 -4.43 18.89 -3.52
C THR A 91 -5.36 19.49 -4.58
N ILE A 92 -4.85 20.42 -5.40
CA ILE A 92 -5.60 21.02 -6.50
C ILE A 92 -5.91 19.97 -7.58
N GLU A 93 -4.95 19.11 -7.89
CA GLU A 93 -5.09 18.03 -8.88
C GLU A 93 -6.05 16.92 -8.40
N ASP A 94 -6.01 16.55 -7.11
CA ASP A 94 -6.97 15.63 -6.49
C ASP A 94 -8.40 16.18 -6.61
N GLN A 95 -8.61 17.48 -6.36
CA GLN A 95 -9.93 18.13 -6.49
C GLN A 95 -10.39 18.23 -7.95
N ALA A 96 -9.49 18.54 -8.88
CA ALA A 96 -9.80 18.60 -10.31
C ALA A 96 -10.18 17.23 -10.87
N THR A 97 -9.48 16.17 -10.44
CA THR A 97 -9.74 14.78 -10.84
C THR A 97 -11.10 14.30 -10.34
N LEU A 98 -11.45 14.61 -9.08
CA LEU A 98 -12.76 14.29 -8.53
C LEU A 98 -13.89 15.03 -9.26
N ASN A 99 -13.71 16.32 -9.57
CA ASN A 99 -14.70 17.10 -10.33
C ASN A 99 -14.89 16.54 -11.75
N ALA A 100 -13.82 16.05 -12.40
CA ALA A 100 -13.90 15.39 -13.69
C ALA A 100 -14.64 14.04 -13.62
N GLN A 101 -14.45 13.26 -12.56
CA GLN A 101 -15.19 12.00 -12.34
C GLN A 101 -16.69 12.27 -12.15
N ILE A 102 -17.07 13.28 -11.36
CA ILE A 102 -18.48 13.68 -11.16
C ILE A 102 -19.11 14.12 -12.49
N ALA A 103 -18.39 14.90 -13.30
CA ALA A 103 -18.86 15.34 -14.62
C ALA A 103 -19.07 14.17 -15.60
N THR A 104 -18.27 13.11 -15.49
CA THR A 104 -18.36 11.93 -16.37
C THR A 104 -19.55 11.04 -15.99
N GLN A 105 -19.90 10.99 -14.71
CA GLN A 105 -21.06 10.22 -14.21
C GLN A 105 -22.40 10.87 -14.57
N ALA A 106 -22.43 12.20 -14.75
CA ALA A 106 -23.62 12.94 -15.15
C ALA A 106 -23.96 12.85 -16.67
N ALA A 107 -23.12 12.19 -17.48
CA ALA A 107 -23.24 12.17 -18.95
C ALA A 107 -23.76 10.85 -19.56
N GLN A 108 -24.26 9.90 -18.76
CA GLN A 108 -24.83 8.65 -19.27
C GLN A 108 -26.23 8.86 -19.88
N PRO A 109 -26.53 8.39 -21.12
CA PRO A 109 -27.86 8.50 -21.72
C PRO A 109 -28.80 7.41 -21.16
N THR A 110 -29.99 7.84 -20.69
CA THR A 110 -31.06 6.96 -20.25
C THR A 110 -31.92 6.52 -21.44
N ASP A 111 -31.81 5.26 -21.88
CA ASP A 111 -32.78 4.64 -22.80
C ASP A 111 -33.49 3.49 -22.10
N SER A 112 -34.83 3.54 -22.08
CA SER A 112 -35.71 2.51 -21.55
C SER A 112 -36.94 2.41 -22.44
N PRO A 113 -37.35 1.21 -22.90
CA PRO A 113 -38.68 1.00 -23.47
C PRO A 113 -39.59 0.18 -22.54
N PRO A 114 -40.93 0.37 -22.60
CA PRO A 114 -41.89 -0.29 -21.71
C PRO A 114 -42.41 -1.61 -22.30
N PRO A 115 -43.07 -2.45 -21.49
CA PRO A 115 -44.47 -2.73 -21.84
C PRO A 115 -45.43 -2.87 -20.65
N THR A 116 -46.71 -2.64 -20.96
CA THR A 116 -47.91 -2.77 -20.11
C THR A 116 -48.76 -3.94 -20.63
N ASN A 117 -49.22 -4.86 -19.77
CA ASN A 117 -50.64 -5.11 -19.44
C ASN A 117 -50.92 -6.47 -18.78
N THR A 118 -51.82 -6.37 -17.80
CA THR A 118 -52.46 -7.35 -16.91
C THR A 118 -53.41 -8.33 -17.62
N VAL A 119 -53.45 -9.60 -17.18
CA VAL A 119 -54.68 -10.42 -17.12
C VAL A 119 -54.64 -11.36 -15.90
N GLU A 120 -55.82 -11.57 -15.32
CA GLU A 120 -56.22 -12.16 -14.04
C GLU A 120 -56.18 -13.71 -13.97
N VAL A 121 -56.26 -14.21 -12.73
CA VAL A 121 -56.09 -15.59 -12.22
C VAL A 121 -57.27 -16.51 -12.60
N PRO A 122 -57.08 -17.85 -12.58
CA PRO A 122 -57.84 -18.65 -11.61
C PRO A 122 -57.03 -19.75 -10.90
N VAL A 123 -57.51 -20.06 -9.69
CA VAL A 123 -56.99 -20.98 -8.66
C VAL A 123 -57.09 -22.46 -9.07
N SER A 124 -56.05 -23.25 -8.77
CA SER A 124 -56.15 -24.70 -8.56
C SER A 124 -55.10 -25.22 -7.56
N GLU A 125 -55.50 -26.20 -6.74
CA GLU A 125 -54.81 -26.86 -5.61
C GLU A 125 -53.47 -27.57 -5.90
N PRO A 126 -52.69 -27.94 -4.85
CA PRO A 126 -51.23 -28.17 -4.89
C PRO A 126 -50.84 -29.61 -5.26
N PRO A 127 -49.61 -29.83 -5.79
CA PRO A 127 -48.67 -30.69 -5.06
C PRO A 127 -47.15 -30.43 -5.25
N ALA A 128 -46.42 -30.98 -4.28
CA ALA A 128 -45.00 -31.37 -4.26
C ALA A 128 -43.92 -30.28 -4.09
N ALA A 129 -43.29 -30.31 -2.91
CA ALA A 129 -42.05 -29.61 -2.60
C ALA A 129 -40.92 -30.03 -3.56
N GLN A 130 -40.33 -29.06 -4.25
CA GLN A 130 -39.02 -29.22 -4.88
C GLN A 130 -37.94 -29.18 -3.80
N PRO A 131 -36.85 -29.96 -3.95
CA PRO A 131 -35.72 -29.90 -3.05
C PRO A 131 -35.10 -28.50 -3.09
N THR A 132 -34.98 -27.90 -1.92
CA THR A 132 -34.23 -26.68 -1.65
C THR A 132 -32.78 -26.92 -2.10
N THR A 133 -32.30 -26.12 -3.05
CA THR A 133 -30.85 -25.98 -3.27
C THR A 133 -30.27 -25.40 -1.99
N GLU A 134 -29.48 -26.21 -1.31
CA GLU A 134 -28.69 -25.82 -0.15
C GLU A 134 -27.76 -24.66 -0.53
N PRO A 135 -27.60 -23.62 0.29
CA PRO A 135 -26.61 -22.57 0.06
C PRO A 135 -25.22 -23.21 -0.02
N SER A 136 -24.40 -22.82 -1.01
CA SER A 136 -23.01 -23.26 -1.13
C SER A 136 -22.31 -23.16 0.22
N ALA A 137 -21.84 -24.30 0.73
CA ALA A 137 -21.07 -24.34 1.96
C ALA A 137 -19.75 -23.60 1.73
N VAL A 138 -19.49 -22.59 2.56
CA VAL A 138 -18.18 -21.94 2.65
C VAL A 138 -17.13 -23.03 2.86
N ALA A 139 -16.13 -23.09 1.98
CA ALA A 139 -15.05 -24.07 2.03
C ALA A 139 -14.45 -24.12 3.43
N GLN A 140 -14.33 -25.33 3.99
CA GLN A 140 -13.77 -25.50 5.34
C GLN A 140 -12.25 -25.26 5.29
N PRO A 141 -11.59 -24.87 6.41
CA PRO A 141 -10.14 -24.58 6.42
C PRO A 141 -9.27 -25.72 5.85
N SER A 142 -9.64 -26.98 6.09
CA SER A 142 -8.94 -28.15 5.53
C SER A 142 -9.11 -28.32 4.02
N ASP A 143 -10.11 -27.69 3.42
CA ASP A 143 -10.36 -27.66 1.97
C ASP A 143 -9.48 -26.58 1.32
N ILE A 144 -9.37 -25.42 1.97
CA ILE A 144 -8.49 -24.32 1.52
C ILE A 144 -7.03 -24.76 1.49
N ASP A 145 -6.53 -25.46 2.51
CA ASP A 145 -5.15 -25.96 2.51
C ASP A 145 -4.85 -26.88 1.32
N ALA A 146 -5.81 -27.73 0.93
CA ALA A 146 -5.67 -28.61 -0.22
C ALA A 146 -5.67 -27.81 -1.54
N LEU A 147 -6.55 -26.81 -1.65
CA LEU A 147 -6.58 -25.89 -2.80
C LEU A 147 -5.27 -25.09 -2.92
N ILE A 148 -4.72 -24.60 -1.80
CA ILE A 148 -3.42 -23.93 -1.76
C ILE A 148 -2.33 -24.85 -2.29
N GLN A 149 -2.30 -26.10 -1.85
CA GLN A 149 -1.29 -27.07 -2.30
C GLN A 149 -1.39 -27.36 -3.80
N ASP A 150 -2.58 -27.35 -4.39
CA ASP A 150 -2.82 -27.62 -5.82
C ASP A 150 -2.83 -26.35 -6.71
N SER A 151 -2.53 -25.18 -6.13
CA SER A 151 -2.60 -23.89 -6.82
C SER A 151 -1.60 -23.76 -7.99
N LYS A 152 -2.04 -23.14 -9.08
CA LYS A 152 -1.21 -22.74 -10.22
C LYS A 152 -0.61 -21.37 -9.96
N ILE A 153 0.71 -21.33 -9.87
CA ILE A 153 1.44 -20.12 -9.50
C ILE A 153 2.36 -19.68 -10.65
N LEU A 154 2.34 -18.39 -10.98
CA LEU A 154 3.30 -17.80 -11.91
C LEU A 154 4.32 -16.96 -11.13
N LEU A 155 5.61 -17.25 -11.31
CA LEU A 155 6.71 -16.55 -10.64
C LEU A 155 7.57 -15.77 -11.63
N PHE A 156 7.75 -14.49 -11.37
CA PHE A 156 8.83 -13.66 -11.92
C PHE A 156 9.70 -13.14 -10.78
N GLU A 157 11.02 -13.34 -10.87
CA GLU A 157 11.97 -12.90 -9.85
C GLU A 157 13.30 -12.58 -10.52
N ASN A 158 13.63 -11.29 -10.62
CA ASN A 158 14.66 -10.82 -11.55
C ASN A 158 16.11 -10.84 -11.02
N VAL A 159 16.36 -11.45 -9.85
CA VAL A 159 17.71 -11.55 -9.26
C VAL A 159 18.57 -12.68 -9.82
N THR A 160 18.12 -13.37 -10.87
CA THR A 160 18.78 -14.60 -11.36
C THR A 160 20.17 -14.40 -11.99
N LYS A 161 20.52 -13.17 -12.38
CA LYS A 161 21.80 -12.81 -12.98
C LYS A 161 22.78 -12.11 -12.03
N ILE A 162 22.40 -11.95 -10.77
CA ILE A 162 23.22 -11.34 -9.72
C ILE A 162 23.38 -12.30 -8.54
N PRO A 163 24.43 -12.19 -7.71
CA PRO A 163 24.69 -13.12 -6.61
C PRO A 163 23.79 -12.87 -5.39
N LEU A 164 22.49 -12.65 -5.63
CA LEU A 164 21.47 -12.53 -4.59
C LEU A 164 20.66 -13.83 -4.49
N PRO A 165 20.32 -14.25 -3.26
CA PRO A 165 19.38 -15.35 -3.05
C PRO A 165 17.99 -15.02 -3.60
N ARG A 166 17.28 -16.06 -4.02
CA ARG A 166 15.92 -15.99 -4.54
C ARG A 166 14.90 -16.24 -3.44
N TYR A 167 14.50 -15.19 -2.73
CA TYR A 167 13.64 -15.30 -1.55
C TYR A 167 12.25 -15.85 -1.87
N ILE A 168 11.63 -15.41 -2.97
CA ILE A 168 10.27 -15.84 -3.32
C ILE A 168 10.28 -17.32 -3.71
N LYS A 169 11.26 -17.73 -4.52
CA LYS A 169 11.43 -19.14 -4.86
C LYS A 169 11.67 -20.00 -3.61
N GLN A 170 12.49 -19.53 -2.67
CA GLN A 170 12.74 -20.23 -1.42
C GLN A 170 11.46 -20.37 -0.57
N ALA A 171 10.65 -19.32 -0.48
CA ALA A 171 9.36 -19.35 0.21
C ALA A 171 8.40 -20.39 -0.40
N LEU A 172 8.28 -20.44 -1.73
CA LEU A 172 7.49 -21.47 -2.43
C LEU A 172 7.99 -22.89 -2.13
N ASP A 173 9.32 -23.09 -2.13
CA ASP A 173 9.91 -24.39 -1.82
C ASP A 173 9.61 -24.81 -0.37
N ASN A 174 9.70 -23.87 0.58
CA ASN A 174 9.43 -24.11 2.00
C ASN A 174 7.96 -24.42 2.29
N LEU A 175 7.02 -23.80 1.56
CA LEU A 175 5.59 -24.08 1.64
C LEU A 175 5.18 -25.40 0.98
N GLY A 176 6.12 -26.12 0.35
CA GLY A 176 5.84 -27.35 -0.39
C GLY A 176 5.22 -27.13 -1.78
N LEU A 177 5.07 -25.88 -2.22
CA LEU A 177 4.44 -25.47 -3.49
C LEU A 177 5.37 -25.64 -4.71
N SER A 178 6.54 -26.24 -4.49
CA SER A 178 7.60 -26.38 -5.51
C SER A 178 7.21 -27.11 -6.80
N ARG A 179 6.06 -27.80 -6.83
CA ARG A 179 5.60 -28.59 -7.97
C ARG A 179 4.61 -27.88 -8.88
N ASN A 180 4.00 -26.78 -8.41
CA ASN A 180 2.82 -26.19 -9.05
C ASN A 180 3.04 -24.74 -9.50
N TYR A 181 4.30 -24.35 -9.73
CA TYR A 181 4.63 -23.02 -10.23
C TYR A 181 5.43 -23.03 -11.53
N VAL A 182 5.19 -22.02 -12.36
CA VAL A 182 5.99 -21.70 -13.54
C VAL A 182 6.97 -20.60 -13.17
N ASP A 183 8.25 -20.96 -13.11
CA ASP A 183 9.36 -20.05 -12.84
C ASP A 183 9.88 -19.39 -14.11
N THR A 184 9.47 -18.15 -14.36
CA THR A 184 9.93 -17.36 -15.51
C THR A 184 11.27 -16.67 -15.26
N LYS A 185 11.78 -16.69 -14.02
CA LYS A 185 13.05 -16.05 -13.64
C LYS A 185 13.03 -14.56 -14.01
N ASP A 186 14.00 -14.13 -14.81
CA ASP A 186 14.11 -12.77 -15.35
C ASP A 186 13.69 -12.68 -16.84
N ALA A 187 13.07 -13.72 -17.38
CA ALA A 187 12.66 -13.77 -18.78
C ALA A 187 11.35 -12.99 -18.97
N ILE A 188 11.45 -11.66 -19.02
CA ILE A 188 10.32 -10.72 -19.09
C ILE A 188 9.32 -11.02 -20.23
N GLY A 189 9.83 -11.44 -21.39
CA GLY A 189 9.00 -11.83 -22.54
C GLY A 189 8.21 -13.12 -22.30
N THR A 190 8.80 -14.10 -21.59
CA THR A 190 8.10 -15.33 -21.17
C THR A 190 7.06 -15.01 -20.11
N PHE A 191 7.40 -14.16 -19.13
CA PHE A 191 6.46 -13.73 -18.11
C PHE A 191 5.23 -13.05 -18.71
N LYS A 192 5.44 -12.12 -19.66
CA LYS A 192 4.36 -11.51 -20.44
C LYS A 192 3.52 -12.55 -21.18
N ALA A 193 4.15 -13.53 -21.82
CA ALA A 193 3.43 -14.58 -22.54
C ALA A 193 2.55 -15.44 -21.62
N GLU A 194 3.02 -15.74 -20.40
CA GLU A 194 2.25 -16.49 -19.40
C GLU A 194 1.10 -15.66 -18.81
N LEU A 195 1.31 -14.36 -18.55
CA LEU A 195 0.24 -13.44 -18.09
C LEU A 195 -0.87 -13.28 -19.14
N LEU A 196 -0.51 -13.31 -20.42
CA LEU A 196 -1.44 -13.19 -21.55
C LEU A 196 -1.95 -14.56 -22.04
N SER A 197 -1.53 -15.65 -21.39
CA SER A 197 -2.01 -16.98 -21.73
C SER A 197 -3.48 -17.16 -21.33
N GLY A 198 -4.09 -18.24 -21.82
CA GLY A 198 -5.41 -18.68 -21.37
C GLY A 198 -5.39 -19.43 -20.03
N THR A 199 -4.27 -19.40 -19.30
CA THR A 199 -4.16 -20.07 -18.00
C THR A 199 -4.87 -19.25 -16.94
N ASP A 200 -5.78 -19.89 -16.21
CA ASP A 200 -6.35 -19.36 -14.98
C ASP A 200 -5.33 -19.57 -13.86
N TRP A 201 -4.56 -18.51 -13.57
CA TRP A 201 -3.59 -18.50 -12.49
C TRP A 201 -4.29 -18.22 -11.16
N ASP A 202 -3.95 -18.98 -10.12
CA ASP A 202 -4.47 -18.74 -8.77
C ASP A 202 -3.64 -17.65 -8.08
N LEU A 203 -2.34 -17.59 -8.38
CA LEU A 203 -1.41 -16.61 -7.84
C LEU A 203 -0.35 -16.17 -8.85
N VAL A 204 -0.11 -14.87 -8.92
CA VAL A 204 1.02 -14.26 -9.61
C VAL A 204 1.96 -13.62 -8.59
N LEU A 205 3.24 -13.94 -8.67
CA LEU A 205 4.30 -13.44 -7.80
C LEU A 205 5.33 -12.68 -8.61
N VAL A 206 5.62 -11.45 -8.21
CA VAL A 206 6.57 -10.58 -8.90
C VAL A 206 7.57 -10.02 -7.90
N GLY A 207 8.85 -10.37 -8.08
CA GLY A 207 9.98 -9.81 -7.35
C GLY A 207 10.91 -9.04 -8.28
N VAL A 208 10.87 -7.71 -8.18
CA VAL A 208 11.78 -6.81 -8.89
C VAL A 208 12.77 -6.25 -7.87
N GLU A 209 13.95 -6.85 -7.80
CA GLU A 209 15.02 -6.45 -6.88
C GLU A 209 16.31 -6.12 -7.63
N ALA A 210 16.64 -6.87 -8.70
CA ALA A 210 17.62 -6.37 -9.65
C ALA A 210 17.05 -5.08 -10.25
N ARG A 211 17.88 -4.03 -10.35
CA ARG A 211 17.52 -2.69 -10.84
C ARG A 211 17.22 -2.69 -12.36
N SER A 212 16.34 -3.59 -12.78
CA SER A 212 16.01 -3.94 -14.16
C SER A 212 14.54 -4.38 -14.27
N SER A 213 13.96 -4.03 -15.41
CA SER A 213 12.56 -3.66 -15.65
C SER A 213 11.44 -4.67 -15.37
N ILE A 214 10.40 -4.18 -14.69
CA ILE A 214 8.99 -4.32 -15.08
C ILE A 214 8.57 -2.96 -15.66
N GLU A 215 8.03 -2.92 -16.87
CA GLU A 215 7.59 -1.66 -17.49
C GLU A 215 6.12 -1.38 -17.21
N GLY A 216 5.69 -0.11 -17.37
CA GLY A 216 4.33 0.34 -17.08
C GLY A 216 3.21 -0.47 -17.76
N GLU A 217 3.46 -1.15 -18.90
CA GLU A 217 2.45 -2.00 -19.55
C GLU A 217 2.04 -3.24 -18.73
N PHE A 218 2.91 -3.75 -17.86
CA PHE A 218 2.61 -4.93 -17.04
C PHE A 218 1.50 -4.68 -16.04
N PHE A 219 1.30 -3.43 -15.60
CA PHE A 219 0.20 -3.07 -14.70
C PHE A 219 -1.18 -3.27 -15.34
N ASP A 220 -1.30 -3.19 -16.66
CA ASP A 220 -2.54 -3.56 -17.35
C ASP A 220 -2.77 -5.08 -17.24
N TYR A 221 -1.72 -5.88 -17.44
CA TYR A 221 -1.80 -7.34 -17.33
C TYR A 221 -2.10 -7.79 -15.90
N PHE A 222 -1.53 -7.11 -14.90
CA PHE A 222 -1.84 -7.33 -13.49
C PHE A 222 -3.30 -7.01 -13.18
N ASN A 223 -3.82 -5.88 -13.65
CA ASN A 223 -5.24 -5.55 -13.53
C ASN A 223 -6.12 -6.63 -14.17
N GLU A 224 -5.77 -7.10 -15.37
CA GLU A 224 -6.52 -8.18 -16.04
C GLU A 224 -6.55 -9.47 -15.22
N GLN A 225 -5.43 -9.87 -14.61
CA GLN A 225 -5.38 -11.06 -13.74
C GLN A 225 -6.19 -10.86 -12.45
N VAL A 226 -6.02 -9.73 -11.75
CA VAL A 226 -6.77 -9.44 -10.52
C VAL A 226 -8.28 -9.40 -10.76
N ASN A 227 -8.71 -8.86 -11.90
CA ASN A 227 -10.12 -8.83 -12.33
C ASN A 227 -10.70 -10.21 -12.65
N LYS A 228 -9.86 -11.21 -12.95
CA LYS A 228 -10.26 -12.62 -13.10
C LYS A 228 -10.35 -13.37 -11.76
N GLY A 229 -10.01 -12.72 -10.65
CA GLY A 229 -10.00 -13.34 -9.32
C GLY A 229 -8.60 -13.74 -8.84
N THR A 230 -7.59 -13.78 -9.72
CA THR A 230 -6.21 -14.16 -9.40
C THR A 230 -5.62 -13.35 -8.24
N GLY A 231 -4.93 -14.03 -7.33
CA GLY A 231 -4.12 -13.39 -6.31
C GLY A 231 -2.83 -12.80 -6.88
N LEU A 232 -2.35 -11.70 -6.31
CA LEU A 232 -1.16 -10.99 -6.79
C LEU A 232 -0.31 -10.48 -5.63
N VAL A 233 0.99 -10.80 -5.64
CA VAL A 233 1.96 -10.18 -4.73
C VAL A 233 3.06 -9.52 -5.56
N LEU A 234 3.20 -8.20 -5.39
CA LEU A 234 4.17 -7.37 -6.10
C LEU A 234 5.23 -6.85 -5.12
N GLU A 235 6.50 -7.10 -5.42
CA GLU A 235 7.65 -6.36 -4.90
C GLU A 235 8.25 -5.55 -6.03
N ILE A 236 8.09 -4.22 -5.95
CA ILE A 236 8.61 -3.24 -6.92
C ILE A 236 9.05 -2.01 -6.13
N TRP A 237 10.36 -1.76 -6.07
CA TRP A 237 10.94 -0.67 -5.29
C TRP A 237 10.87 0.70 -5.98
N ASP A 238 10.79 0.74 -7.31
CA ASP A 238 10.89 1.91 -8.18
C ASP A 238 9.55 2.32 -8.81
N LEU A 239 8.47 2.22 -8.04
CA LEU A 239 7.16 2.66 -8.48
C LEU A 239 7.16 4.12 -8.93
N ASP A 240 7.94 5.04 -8.35
CA ASP A 240 8.02 6.43 -8.82
C ASP A 240 8.64 6.55 -10.22
N GLU A 241 9.68 5.78 -10.54
CA GLU A 241 10.33 5.77 -11.85
C GLU A 241 9.43 5.10 -12.91
N ILE A 242 8.68 4.07 -12.52
CA ILE A 242 7.79 3.33 -13.42
C ILE A 242 6.32 3.78 -13.35
N ALA A 243 5.99 4.77 -12.50
CA ALA A 243 4.67 5.38 -12.33
C ALA A 243 4.25 6.23 -13.54
N GLY A 244 4.16 5.58 -14.70
CA GLY A 244 3.35 6.09 -15.80
C GLY A 244 1.86 5.93 -15.50
N ALA A 245 1.02 6.46 -16.39
CA ALA A 245 -0.44 6.44 -16.24
C ALA A 245 -1.04 5.06 -15.91
N LYS A 246 -0.41 3.96 -16.37
CA LYS A 246 -0.87 2.59 -16.15
C LYS A 246 -0.64 2.08 -14.73
N ALA A 247 0.56 2.29 -14.20
CA ALA A 247 0.87 1.98 -12.80
C ALA A 247 -0.02 2.81 -11.87
N THR A 248 -0.19 4.11 -12.14
CA THR A 248 -1.12 4.96 -11.40
C THR A 248 -2.55 4.42 -11.43
N SER A 249 -3.02 3.93 -12.58
CA SER A 249 -4.36 3.32 -12.71
C SER A 249 -4.52 2.06 -11.86
N PHE A 250 -3.53 1.17 -11.87
CA PHE A 250 -3.51 -0.03 -11.03
C PHE A 250 -3.47 0.30 -9.53
N LEU A 251 -2.60 1.23 -9.13
CA LEU A 251 -2.51 1.65 -7.73
C LEU A 251 -3.84 2.30 -7.28
N SER A 252 -4.46 3.10 -8.16
CA SER A 252 -5.76 3.71 -7.89
C SER A 252 -6.88 2.69 -7.73
N SER A 253 -6.92 1.61 -8.52
CA SER A 253 -7.90 0.52 -8.33
C SER A 253 -7.65 -0.25 -7.03
N CYS A 254 -6.39 -0.36 -6.63
CA CYS A 254 -5.98 -0.88 -5.33
C CYS A 254 -6.17 0.14 -4.18
N GLY A 255 -6.63 1.36 -4.46
CA GLY A 255 -6.90 2.36 -3.43
C GLY A 255 -5.67 2.97 -2.77
N VAL A 256 -4.50 2.85 -3.39
CA VAL A 256 -3.23 3.41 -2.92
C VAL A 256 -2.64 4.37 -3.96
N LYS A 257 -1.71 5.22 -3.54
CA LYS A 257 -0.92 6.05 -4.45
C LYS A 257 0.52 6.18 -3.98
N VAL A 258 1.43 6.38 -4.92
CA VAL A 258 2.80 6.81 -4.60
C VAL A 258 2.71 8.18 -3.93
N GLN A 259 3.31 8.28 -2.75
CA GLN A 259 3.43 9.51 -1.97
C GLN A 259 4.72 10.24 -2.32
N SER A 260 5.83 9.52 -2.30
CA SER A 260 7.17 10.05 -2.54
C SER A 260 8.18 8.92 -2.63
N ASP A 261 9.25 9.15 -3.38
CA ASP A 261 10.47 8.36 -3.39
C ASP A 261 11.09 8.28 -1.97
N TRP A 262 11.52 7.08 -1.57
CA TRP A 262 12.29 6.81 -0.35
C TRP A 262 13.80 6.75 -0.66
N TYR A 263 14.30 7.79 -1.30
CA TYR A 263 15.69 7.91 -1.72
C TYR A 263 16.66 8.23 -0.58
N ASP A 264 17.74 7.45 -0.52
CA ASP A 264 18.88 7.61 0.40
C ASP A 264 18.49 7.96 1.86
N PRO A 265 17.54 7.24 2.48
CA PRO A 265 17.19 7.51 3.87
C PRO A 265 18.41 7.23 4.76
N PRO A 266 18.64 8.08 5.78
CA PRO A 266 19.69 7.83 6.74
C PRO A 266 19.45 6.45 7.36
N LEU A 267 20.53 5.74 7.71
CA LEU A 267 20.41 4.38 8.26
C LEU A 267 19.35 4.33 9.36
N THR A 268 19.37 5.27 10.31
CA THR A 268 18.40 5.35 11.42
C THR A 268 16.91 5.44 11.02
N ALA A 269 16.61 5.62 9.74
CA ALA A 269 15.26 5.74 9.18
C ALA A 269 14.94 4.65 8.15
N ARG A 270 15.57 3.47 8.23
CA ARG A 270 15.29 2.29 7.36
C ARG A 270 14.51 1.17 8.06
N SER A 271 14.14 1.35 9.32
CA SER A 271 13.28 0.39 10.03
C SER A 271 11.86 0.44 9.48
N ILE A 272 11.28 -0.73 9.20
CA ILE A 272 9.88 -0.87 8.81
C ILE A 272 9.07 -1.40 10.00
N TRP A 273 7.93 -0.79 10.24
CA TRP A 273 7.04 -1.08 11.35
C TRP A 273 5.72 -1.65 10.85
N TRP A 274 5.22 -2.70 11.51
CA TRP A 274 3.85 -3.17 11.27
C TRP A 274 2.85 -2.11 11.74
N LEU A 275 2.09 -1.58 10.78
CA LEU A 275 1.06 -0.58 11.02
C LEU A 275 -0.28 -1.23 11.37
N TYR A 276 -0.54 -2.37 10.74
CA TYR A 276 -1.69 -3.23 11.02
C TYR A 276 -1.21 -4.58 11.56
N GLY A 277 -0.70 -4.55 12.80
CA GLY A 277 0.02 -5.68 13.41
C GLY A 277 -0.79 -6.97 13.44
N GLU A 278 -2.08 -6.91 13.76
CA GLU A 278 -2.96 -8.09 13.87
C GLU A 278 -3.27 -8.78 12.52
N SER A 279 -2.70 -8.31 11.41
CA SER A 279 -2.91 -8.93 10.10
C SER A 279 -2.39 -10.37 10.06
N PRO A 280 -3.15 -11.34 9.55
CA PRO A 280 -2.67 -12.69 9.29
C PRO A 280 -1.39 -12.74 8.42
N VAL A 281 -1.17 -11.71 7.59
CA VAL A 281 0.06 -11.52 6.81
C VAL A 281 1.33 -11.51 7.68
N PHE A 282 1.25 -11.11 8.95
CA PHE A 282 2.41 -11.12 9.86
C PHE A 282 2.48 -12.34 10.78
N HIS A 283 1.48 -13.22 10.72
CA HIS A 283 1.25 -14.26 11.73
C HIS A 283 1.03 -15.67 11.15
N GLU A 284 0.66 -15.80 9.88
CA GLU A 284 0.30 -17.09 9.27
C GLU A 284 0.97 -17.31 7.91
N PRO A 285 1.65 -18.45 7.69
CA PRO A 285 1.89 -19.55 8.64
C PRO A 285 3.05 -19.29 9.63
N ASN A 286 3.74 -18.15 9.53
CA ASN A 286 4.91 -17.83 10.34
C ASN A 286 4.72 -16.65 11.28
N GLU A 287 5.45 -16.72 12.40
CA GLU A 287 5.44 -15.70 13.46
C GLU A 287 6.80 -15.10 13.80
N GLY A 288 6.83 -13.89 14.34
CA GLY A 288 8.02 -13.32 14.99
C GLY A 288 9.11 -12.81 14.02
N MET A 289 8.72 -12.43 12.81
CA MET A 289 9.61 -11.73 11.86
C MET A 289 9.82 -10.29 12.29
N SER A 290 10.87 -9.63 11.80
CA SER A 290 11.07 -8.20 12.05
C SER A 290 11.88 -7.51 10.96
N LEU A 291 11.42 -6.34 10.53
CA LEU A 291 12.09 -5.49 9.54
C LEU A 291 12.66 -4.20 10.18
N VAL A 292 12.91 -4.21 11.49
CA VAL A 292 13.51 -3.03 12.16
C VAL A 292 15.03 -2.98 12.01
N ASN A 293 15.66 -4.13 11.73
CA ASN A 293 17.09 -4.27 11.49
C ASN A 293 17.35 -4.47 10.00
N TYR A 294 18.28 -3.69 9.45
CA TYR A 294 18.59 -3.64 8.03
C TYR A 294 20.10 -3.57 7.82
N ASN A 295 20.56 -4.03 6.66
CA ASN A 295 21.91 -3.92 6.16
C ASN A 295 21.83 -3.62 4.65
N PRO A 296 21.84 -2.34 4.25
CA PRO A 296 21.49 -1.96 2.89
C PRO A 296 22.40 -2.65 1.87
N TYR A 297 21.80 -3.35 0.92
CA TYR A 297 22.51 -3.97 -0.19
C TYR A 297 22.69 -2.97 -1.32
N TRP A 298 21.65 -2.18 -1.62
CA TRP A 298 21.68 -1.13 -2.61
C TRP A 298 22.01 0.23 -2.01
N ALA A 299 22.78 1.03 -2.74
CA ALA A 299 23.05 2.42 -2.39
C ALA A 299 22.00 3.34 -3.04
N GLY A 300 21.61 4.39 -2.32
CA GLY A 300 20.62 5.36 -2.77
C GLY A 300 19.21 4.88 -2.43
N ASP A 301 18.45 4.57 -3.46
CA ASP A 301 17.01 4.30 -3.39
C ASP A 301 16.68 3.05 -2.56
N ALA A 302 15.89 3.24 -1.50
CA ALA A 302 15.43 2.19 -0.60
C ALA A 302 14.03 1.66 -0.94
N GLY A 303 13.34 2.30 -1.89
CA GLY A 303 11.97 2.02 -2.25
C GLY A 303 11.12 3.26 -2.46
N ASP A 304 9.81 3.03 -2.49
CA ASP A 304 8.80 4.08 -2.56
C ASP A 304 7.89 4.11 -1.36
N LEU A 305 7.44 5.31 -1.00
CA LEU A 305 6.43 5.49 0.03
C LEU A 305 5.03 5.56 -0.57
N LEU A 306 4.13 4.80 0.02
CA LEU A 306 2.71 4.72 -0.35
C LEU A 306 1.84 5.53 0.61
N LYS A 307 0.68 5.94 0.09
CA LYS A 307 -0.42 6.55 0.84
C LYS A 307 -1.74 5.91 0.46
N ILE A 308 -2.60 5.66 1.45
CA ILE A 308 -3.98 5.19 1.22
C ILE A 308 -4.83 6.33 0.67
N SER A 309 -5.63 6.04 -0.35
CA SER A 309 -6.57 6.98 -0.95
C SER A 309 -7.80 7.16 -0.04
N ASN A 310 -8.32 8.38 0.03
CA ASN A 310 -9.46 8.69 0.89
C ASN A 310 -10.69 7.85 0.51
N GLY A 311 -11.29 7.17 1.50
CA GLY A 311 -12.48 6.34 1.30
C GLY A 311 -12.23 4.99 0.66
N SER A 312 -10.96 4.61 0.45
CA SER A 312 -10.59 3.25 0.05
C SER A 312 -10.70 2.26 1.21
N ASP A 313 -10.90 0.99 0.87
CA ASP A 313 -10.84 -0.21 1.70
C ASP A 313 -9.42 -0.81 1.83
N ALA A 314 -8.43 -0.24 1.15
CA ALA A 314 -7.04 -0.68 1.22
C ALA A 314 -6.45 -0.50 2.62
N VAL A 315 -5.60 -1.44 3.01
CA VAL A 315 -4.96 -1.47 4.33
C VAL A 315 -3.47 -1.25 4.18
N MET A 316 -2.93 -0.25 4.87
CA MET A 316 -1.50 -0.11 5.02
C MET A 316 -0.99 -1.10 6.08
N LEU A 317 -0.28 -2.13 5.65
CA LEU A 317 0.20 -3.19 6.52
C LEU A 317 1.49 -2.78 7.26
N ALA A 318 2.42 -2.11 6.56
CA ALA A 318 3.68 -1.66 7.15
C ALA A 318 4.17 -0.33 6.57
N GLY A 319 4.98 0.40 7.33
CA GLY A 319 5.51 1.70 6.94
C GLY A 319 6.73 2.13 7.76
N THR A 320 7.28 3.29 7.41
CA THR A 320 8.53 3.81 7.99
C THR A 320 8.32 4.56 9.31
N TYR A 321 7.07 4.92 9.62
CA TYR A 321 6.67 5.54 10.88
C TYR A 321 5.57 4.74 11.57
N ALA A 322 5.87 4.15 12.73
CA ALA A 322 4.95 3.25 13.46
C ALA A 322 3.56 3.84 13.78
N GLN A 323 3.47 5.16 13.91
CA GLN A 323 2.23 5.88 14.25
C GLN A 323 1.43 6.35 13.03
N GLU A 324 2.03 6.35 11.84
CA GLU A 324 1.37 6.82 10.62
C GLU A 324 0.71 5.64 9.91
N LYS A 325 -0.62 5.55 10.00
CA LYS A 325 -1.38 4.39 9.49
C LYS A 325 -1.78 4.48 8.03
N ASN A 326 -1.74 5.67 7.43
CA ASN A 326 -2.30 5.91 6.10
C ASN A 326 -1.29 6.52 5.11
N SER A 327 -0.06 6.78 5.54
CA SER A 327 0.99 7.43 4.75
C SER A 327 2.36 6.91 5.17
N TYR A 328 3.38 7.16 4.35
CA TYR A 328 4.74 6.67 4.55
C TYR A 328 4.80 5.14 4.66
N GLY A 329 3.89 4.46 3.95
CA GLY A 329 3.81 3.02 3.92
C GLY A 329 4.74 2.40 2.90
N VAL A 330 5.09 1.14 3.09
CA VAL A 330 5.91 0.36 2.15
C VAL A 330 5.35 -1.04 1.88
N LEU A 331 4.23 -1.35 2.51
CA LEU A 331 3.50 -2.60 2.34
C LEU A 331 2.01 -2.31 2.48
N ALA A 332 1.23 -2.60 1.44
CA ALA A 332 -0.21 -2.40 1.41
C ALA A 332 -0.93 -3.66 0.92
N SER A 333 -2.19 -3.81 1.34
CA SER A 333 -3.11 -4.85 0.89
C SER A 333 -4.41 -4.23 0.36
N CYS A 334 -4.97 -4.80 -0.70
CA CYS A 334 -6.24 -4.38 -1.28
C CYS A 334 -6.95 -5.56 -1.94
N HIS A 335 -8.12 -5.32 -2.54
CA HIS A 335 -8.97 -6.36 -3.15
C HIS A 335 -9.23 -7.52 -2.19
N GLU A 336 -9.63 -7.19 -0.95
CA GLU A 336 -9.94 -8.18 0.09
C GLU A 336 -8.77 -9.14 0.40
N ASN A 337 -7.53 -8.62 0.43
CA ASN A 337 -6.28 -9.35 0.64
C ASN A 337 -5.79 -10.24 -0.52
N ARG A 338 -6.44 -10.18 -1.68
CA ARG A 338 -5.93 -10.84 -2.89
C ARG A 338 -4.75 -10.11 -3.53
N VAL A 339 -4.50 -8.86 -3.16
CA VAL A 339 -3.37 -8.10 -3.70
C VAL A 339 -2.52 -7.55 -2.57
N ILE A 340 -1.21 -7.86 -2.60
CA ILE A 340 -0.20 -7.27 -1.72
C ILE A 340 0.81 -6.51 -2.57
N ILE A 341 1.12 -5.27 -2.16
CA ILE A 341 2.10 -4.41 -2.81
C ILE A 341 3.18 -4.07 -1.78
N GLN A 342 4.41 -4.48 -2.07
CA GLN A 342 5.63 -4.17 -1.35
C GLN A 342 6.50 -3.24 -2.19
N THR A 343 7.00 -2.17 -1.57
CA THR A 343 7.79 -1.15 -2.27
C THR A 343 9.18 -0.92 -1.70
N TYR A 344 9.63 -1.73 -0.74
CA TYR A 344 11.00 -1.66 -0.21
C TYR A 344 11.87 -2.75 -0.81
N SER A 345 13.19 -2.50 -0.92
CA SER A 345 14.17 -3.51 -1.32
C SER A 345 14.29 -4.61 -0.27
N SER A 346 13.87 -5.83 -0.60
CA SER A 346 13.75 -6.90 0.38
C SER A 346 15.11 -7.42 0.86
N HIS A 347 16.16 -7.33 0.03
CA HIS A 347 17.51 -7.77 0.39
C HIS A 347 18.27 -6.82 1.31
N ASP A 348 17.68 -5.68 1.68
CA ASP A 348 18.17 -4.84 2.78
C ASP A 348 17.92 -5.48 4.15
N TYR A 349 17.05 -6.50 4.24
CA TYR A 349 16.62 -7.11 5.49
C TYR A 349 17.13 -8.54 5.65
N ARG A 350 16.99 -9.08 6.87
CA ARG A 350 17.44 -10.44 7.20
C ARG A 350 16.67 -11.45 6.35
N GLN A 351 17.40 -12.26 5.59
CA GLN A 351 16.84 -13.30 4.71
C GLN A 351 15.77 -14.17 5.40
N ASP A 352 16.04 -14.71 6.58
CA ASP A 352 15.09 -15.59 7.27
C ASP A 352 13.77 -14.89 7.61
N ASP A 353 13.81 -13.60 7.94
CA ASP A 353 12.62 -12.81 8.26
C ASP A 353 11.81 -12.51 6.98
N VAL A 354 12.51 -12.16 5.89
CA VAL A 354 11.90 -11.84 4.59
C VAL A 354 11.32 -13.07 3.92
N VAL A 355 12.02 -14.21 3.94
CA VAL A 355 11.52 -15.48 3.36
C VAL A 355 10.25 -15.91 4.08
N ARG A 356 10.22 -15.87 5.41
CA ARG A 356 9.02 -16.19 6.20
C ARG A 356 7.88 -15.22 5.94
N LEU A 357 8.19 -13.95 5.67
CA LEU A 357 7.19 -12.95 5.32
C LEU A 357 6.59 -13.23 3.95
N TRP A 358 7.41 -13.63 2.97
CA TRP A 358 6.95 -14.10 1.67
C TRP A 358 6.12 -15.39 1.76
N GLU A 359 6.47 -16.32 2.65
CA GLU A 359 5.63 -17.49 2.93
C GLU A 359 4.23 -17.06 3.42
N ASN A 360 4.17 -16.05 4.28
CA ASN A 360 2.89 -15.49 4.73
C ASN A 360 2.14 -14.76 3.62
N PHE A 361 2.82 -13.96 2.78
CA PHE A 361 2.19 -13.31 1.63
C PHE A 361 1.53 -14.33 0.70
N ILE A 362 2.26 -15.38 0.33
CA ILE A 362 1.78 -16.43 -0.56
C ILE A 362 0.56 -17.13 0.03
N TYR A 363 0.65 -17.56 1.30
CA TYR A 363 -0.43 -18.29 1.96
C TYR A 363 -1.72 -17.45 2.07
N ASN A 364 -1.60 -16.23 2.59
CA ASN A 364 -2.77 -15.38 2.83
C ASN A 364 -3.41 -14.90 1.53
N THR A 365 -2.62 -14.61 0.50
CA THR A 365 -3.16 -14.21 -0.80
C THR A 365 -3.86 -15.36 -1.51
N LEU A 366 -3.33 -16.59 -1.44
CA LEU A 366 -4.02 -17.77 -1.98
C LEU A 366 -5.31 -18.08 -1.20
N GLN A 367 -5.28 -17.97 0.13
CA GLN A 367 -6.48 -18.11 0.94
C GLN A 367 -7.56 -17.09 0.51
N ALA A 368 -7.20 -15.81 0.41
CA ALA A 368 -8.11 -14.77 -0.05
C ALA A 368 -8.64 -15.02 -1.47
N HIS A 369 -7.81 -15.57 -2.37
CA HIS A 369 -8.23 -15.97 -3.70
C HIS A 369 -9.31 -17.06 -3.66
N PHE A 370 -9.09 -18.17 -2.96
CA PHE A 370 -10.07 -19.25 -2.91
C PHE A 370 -11.35 -18.87 -2.13
N GLU A 371 -11.24 -18.01 -1.12
CA GLU A 371 -12.41 -17.43 -0.45
C GLU A 371 -13.23 -16.52 -1.35
N TYR A 372 -12.59 -15.85 -2.32
CA TYR A 372 -13.26 -15.01 -3.31
C TYR A 372 -13.97 -15.87 -4.37
N GLU A 373 -13.31 -16.90 -4.91
CA GLU A 373 -13.88 -17.82 -5.90
C GLU A 373 -15.10 -18.61 -5.37
N ALA A 374 -15.20 -18.77 -4.05
CA ALA A 374 -16.31 -19.47 -3.41
C ALA A 374 -17.61 -18.64 -3.27
N ARG A 375 -17.59 -17.34 -3.60
CA ARG A 375 -18.73 -16.43 -3.48
C ARG A 375 -19.52 -16.34 -4.77
#